data_AF-Q9MBA9-F1
#
_entry.id   AF-Q9MBA9-F1
#
_cell.length_a   1.000
_cell.length_b   1.000
_cell.length_c   1.000
_cell.angle_alpha   90.00
_cell.angle_beta   90.00
_cell.angle_gamma   90.00
#
_symmetry.space_group_name_H-M   'P 1'
#
loop_
_entity.id
_entity.type
_entity.pdbx_description
1 polymer ?
#
loop_
_entity_poly.entity_id
_entity_poly.type
_entity_poly.pdbx_seq_one_letter_code
_entity_poly.pdbx_strand_id
1 'polypeptide(L)'
;MGGVDFEGFRKLQRADGFASILAIGTANPPNAVDQSTYPDYYFRITGNEHNTELKDKFKRICERSAIKQRYMYLTEEILKKNPDVCAFVEVPSLDARQAMLAMEVPRLAKEAAEKAIKEWGQSKSRITHLIFCSTTTPDLPGADFEVAKLLGLHPSVKRVGIFQHGCFAGGTVLRMAKDLAENNRGARVLVICSETTAVTFRGPSETHLDSLVGQALFGDGASALIVGADPIPQVEKACFEIVWTAQTVVPNSEGAIGGKVREVGLTFQLKGAVPDLISANIENCLVEAFTQFNIRLEQVVLGCSSRRTCHP
;
A
#
# COMPACT_ATOMS: atom_id res chain seq x y z
N MET A 1 16.41 -49.80 1.11
CA MET A 1 15.59 -48.58 1.31
C MET A 1 15.64 -47.82 0.01
N GLY A 2 14.53 -47.67 -0.70
CA GLY A 2 14.50 -46.87 -1.93
C GLY A 2 14.76 -45.40 -1.61
N GLY A 3 15.70 -44.78 -2.34
CA GLY A 3 15.99 -43.35 -2.17
C GLY A 3 14.77 -42.49 -2.52
N VAL A 4 14.65 -41.33 -1.88
CA VAL A 4 13.63 -40.35 -2.23
C VAL A 4 13.98 -39.73 -3.58
N ASP A 5 13.05 -39.76 -4.53
CA ASP A 5 13.18 -39.05 -5.81
C ASP A 5 12.93 -37.54 -5.61
N PHE A 6 14.00 -36.79 -5.41
CA PHE A 6 13.94 -35.34 -5.23
C PHE A 6 13.55 -34.58 -6.49
N GLU A 7 13.86 -35.09 -7.69
CA GLU A 7 13.49 -34.43 -8.94
C GLU A 7 11.98 -34.53 -9.20
N GLY A 8 11.42 -35.72 -9.02
CA GLY A 8 9.98 -35.95 -9.07
C GLY A 8 9.25 -35.13 -8.01
N PHE A 9 9.75 -35.13 -6.77
CA PHE A 9 9.19 -34.32 -5.69
C PHE A 9 9.18 -32.82 -6.03
N ARG A 10 10.28 -32.30 -6.60
CA ARG A 10 10.38 -30.88 -6.95
C ARG A 10 9.39 -30.47 -8.04
N LYS A 11 9.14 -31.34 -9.03
CA LYS A 11 8.12 -31.12 -10.06
C LYS A 11 6.71 -31.11 -9.48
N LEU A 12 6.41 -32.04 -8.56
CA LEU A 12 5.11 -32.12 -7.87
C LEU A 12 4.86 -30.87 -7.00
N GLN A 13 5.90 -30.32 -6.38
CA GLN A 13 5.81 -29.22 -5.43
C GLN A 13 5.39 -27.88 -6.05
N ARG A 14 5.72 -27.60 -7.32
CA ARG A 14 5.41 -26.33 -8.00
C ARG A 14 4.10 -26.38 -8.78
N ALA A 15 3.44 -25.24 -8.96
CA ALA A 15 2.26 -25.09 -9.80
C ALA A 15 2.62 -25.16 -11.30
N ASP A 16 1.61 -25.18 -12.17
CA ASP A 16 1.82 -25.28 -13.62
C ASP A 16 1.62 -23.94 -14.36
N GLY A 17 0.53 -23.21 -14.08
CA GLY A 17 0.17 -21.95 -14.73
C GLY A 17 0.75 -20.69 -14.08
N PHE A 18 0.38 -19.53 -14.63
CA PHE A 18 0.74 -18.23 -14.07
C PHE A 18 0.03 -17.95 -12.75
N ALA A 19 0.65 -17.14 -11.90
CA ALA A 19 -0.03 -16.54 -10.76
C ALA A 19 -1.13 -15.60 -11.26
N SER A 20 -2.36 -15.81 -10.79
CA SER A 20 -3.52 -15.00 -11.16
C SER A 20 -4.13 -14.31 -9.94
N ILE A 21 -4.65 -13.09 -10.14
CA ILE A 21 -5.46 -12.39 -9.13
C ILE A 21 -6.89 -12.95 -9.21
N LEU A 22 -7.31 -13.64 -8.16
CA LEU A 22 -8.59 -14.35 -8.05
C LEU A 22 -9.68 -13.52 -7.38
N ALA A 23 -9.30 -12.53 -6.58
CA ALA A 23 -10.23 -11.62 -5.92
C ALA A 23 -9.54 -10.34 -5.48
N ILE A 24 -10.31 -9.25 -5.39
CA ILE A 24 -9.85 -7.93 -4.92
C ILE A 24 -10.83 -7.37 -3.90
N GLY A 25 -10.33 -6.94 -2.75
CA GLY A 25 -11.09 -6.24 -1.72
C GLY A 25 -10.40 -4.93 -1.32
N THR A 26 -11.19 -3.91 -0.99
CA THR A 26 -10.67 -2.60 -0.56
C THR A 26 -11.43 -2.07 0.65
N ALA A 27 -10.75 -1.32 1.51
CA ALA A 27 -11.34 -0.67 2.68
C ALA A 27 -10.69 0.69 2.94
N ASN A 28 -11.43 1.56 3.59
CA ASN A 28 -10.99 2.89 4.00
C ASN A 28 -11.58 3.20 5.38
N PRO A 29 -10.94 4.08 6.18
CA PRO A 29 -11.58 4.62 7.38
C PRO A 29 -12.92 5.29 7.08
N PRO A 30 -13.84 5.38 8.05
CA PRO A 30 -15.17 5.95 7.82
C PRO A 30 -15.15 7.47 7.58
N ASN A 31 -14.14 8.18 8.11
CA ASN A 31 -14.06 9.64 8.01
C ASN A 31 -13.58 10.07 6.62
N ALA A 32 -14.52 10.63 5.86
CA ALA A 32 -14.37 11.19 4.53
C ALA A 32 -14.07 12.69 4.60
N VAL A 33 -12.86 13.09 4.22
CA VAL A 33 -12.38 14.47 4.28
C VAL A 33 -12.40 15.08 2.88
N ASP A 34 -13.22 16.12 2.71
CA ASP A 34 -13.31 16.89 1.46
C ASP A 34 -12.07 17.78 1.29
N GLN A 35 -11.40 17.67 0.15
CA GLN A 35 -10.18 18.41 -0.13
C GLN A 35 -10.42 19.93 -0.22
N SER A 36 -11.61 20.36 -0.62
CA SER A 36 -11.96 21.78 -0.77
C SER A 36 -12.00 22.54 0.56
N THR A 37 -12.34 21.85 1.66
CA THR A 37 -12.40 22.43 3.01
C THR A 37 -11.20 22.04 3.89
N TYR A 38 -10.35 21.14 3.39
CA TYR A 38 -9.19 20.65 4.13
C TYR A 38 -8.18 21.73 4.55
N PRO A 39 -7.86 22.76 3.74
CA PRO A 39 -6.93 23.80 4.17
C PRO A 39 -7.37 24.53 5.43
N ASP A 40 -8.66 24.86 5.55
CA ASP A 40 -9.21 25.52 6.73
C ASP A 40 -9.18 24.58 7.94
N TYR A 41 -9.62 23.35 7.76
CA TYR A 41 -9.59 22.32 8.80
C TYR A 41 -8.17 22.08 9.32
N TYR A 42 -7.21 21.86 8.43
CA TYR A 42 -5.83 21.51 8.76
C TYR A 42 -5.12 22.64 9.51
N PHE A 43 -5.25 23.89 9.06
CA PHE A 43 -4.64 25.03 9.75
C PHE A 43 -5.32 25.34 11.09
N ARG A 44 -6.63 25.09 11.21
CA ARG A 44 -7.34 25.21 12.50
C ARG A 44 -6.89 24.15 13.50
N ILE A 45 -6.93 22.87 13.12
CA ILE A 45 -6.65 21.77 14.05
C ILE A 45 -5.18 21.71 14.49
N THR A 46 -4.28 22.27 13.68
CA THR A 46 -2.86 22.40 14.00
C THR A 46 -2.50 23.73 14.68
N GLY A 47 -3.45 24.61 14.95
CA GLY A 47 -3.20 25.89 15.64
C GLY A 47 -2.45 26.94 14.79
N ASN A 48 -2.51 26.83 13.47
CA ASN A 48 -1.76 27.65 12.51
C ASN A 48 -2.61 28.69 11.76
N GLU A 49 -3.84 28.99 12.21
CA GLU A 49 -4.72 29.96 11.50
C GLU A 49 -4.12 31.35 11.32
N HIS A 50 -3.20 31.75 12.20
CA HIS A 50 -2.48 33.02 12.14
C HIS A 50 -1.50 33.08 10.95
N ASN A 51 -1.06 31.93 10.41
CA ASN A 51 -0.12 31.85 9.29
C ASN A 51 -0.86 31.83 7.95
N THR A 52 -1.39 32.99 7.56
CA THR A 52 -2.21 33.16 6.34
C THR A 52 -1.42 32.87 5.07
N GLU A 53 -0.16 33.26 4.98
CA GLU A 53 0.67 33.02 3.80
C GLU A 53 0.92 31.53 3.54
N LEU A 54 1.24 30.77 4.59
CA LEU A 54 1.44 29.32 4.48
C LEU A 54 0.13 28.61 4.18
N LYS A 55 -0.98 29.08 4.78
CA LYS A 55 -2.33 28.58 4.49
C LYS A 55 -2.71 28.75 3.03
N ASP A 56 -2.43 29.92 2.44
CA ASP A 56 -2.69 30.18 1.02
C ASP A 56 -1.81 29.31 0.10
N LYS A 57 -0.55 29.07 0.48
CA LYS A 57 0.33 28.11 -0.23
C LYS A 57 -0.28 26.71 -0.20
N PHE A 58 -0.71 26.24 0.98
CA PHE A 58 -1.33 24.92 1.12
C PHE A 58 -2.64 24.79 0.35
N LYS A 59 -3.48 25.82 0.38
CA LYS A 59 -4.73 25.86 -0.38
C LYS A 59 -4.48 25.66 -1.87
N ARG A 60 -3.50 26.36 -2.46
CA ARG A 60 -3.10 26.16 -3.87
C ARG A 60 -2.61 24.75 -4.17
N ILE A 61 -1.90 24.11 -3.23
CA ILE A 61 -1.47 22.71 -3.38
C ILE A 61 -2.70 21.79 -3.41
N CYS A 62 -3.65 21.96 -2.47
CA CYS A 62 -4.88 21.18 -2.42
C CYS A 62 -5.74 21.34 -3.67
N GLU A 63 -5.89 22.56 -4.20
CA GLU A 63 -6.66 22.84 -5.42
C GLU A 63 -6.03 22.21 -6.67
N ARG A 64 -4.70 22.07 -6.70
CA ARG A 64 -3.94 21.51 -7.83
C ARG A 64 -3.58 20.04 -7.68
N SER A 65 -3.96 19.38 -6.57
CA SER A 65 -3.60 17.99 -6.34
C SER A 65 -4.41 16.98 -7.17
N ALA A 66 -5.48 17.43 -7.84
CA ALA A 66 -6.48 16.59 -8.51
C ALA A 66 -7.23 15.61 -7.58
N ILE A 67 -7.12 15.79 -6.26
CA ILE A 67 -7.81 15.00 -5.25
C ILE A 67 -9.09 15.73 -4.83
N LYS A 68 -10.23 15.05 -4.87
CA LYS A 68 -11.51 15.59 -4.38
C LYS A 68 -11.76 15.28 -2.91
N GLN A 69 -11.36 14.09 -2.48
CA GLN A 69 -11.64 13.56 -1.16
C GLN A 69 -10.55 12.57 -0.76
N ARG A 70 -10.29 12.47 0.54
CA ARG A 70 -9.48 11.40 1.14
C ARG A 70 -10.22 10.78 2.31
N TYR A 71 -9.91 9.53 2.62
CA TYR A 71 -10.31 8.93 3.88
C TYR A 71 -9.16 9.08 4.88
N MET A 72 -9.46 9.41 6.13
CA MET A 72 -8.45 9.62 7.17
C MET A 72 -8.92 9.03 8.49
N TYR A 73 -8.12 8.14 9.09
CA TYR A 73 -8.36 7.65 10.44
C TYR A 73 -8.36 8.80 11.46
N LEU A 74 -7.44 9.75 11.30
CA LEU A 74 -7.31 10.91 12.18
C LEU A 74 -8.50 11.86 12.05
N THR A 75 -9.41 11.80 13.00
CA THR A 75 -10.54 12.73 13.14
C THR A 75 -10.16 13.95 13.99
N GLU A 76 -11.01 14.98 13.97
CA GLU A 76 -10.83 16.15 14.85
C GLU A 76 -10.77 15.75 16.34
N GLU A 77 -11.56 14.75 16.74
CA GLU A 77 -11.56 14.24 18.11
C GLU A 77 -10.23 13.58 18.49
N ILE A 78 -9.68 12.74 17.61
CA ILE A 78 -8.39 12.08 17.84
C ILE A 78 -7.28 13.13 17.92
N LEU A 79 -7.27 14.10 17.01
CA LEU A 79 -6.25 15.15 16.99
C LEU A 79 -6.33 16.07 18.23
N LYS A 80 -7.53 16.43 18.71
CA LYS A 80 -7.69 17.18 19.97
C LYS A 80 -7.18 16.42 21.18
N LYS A 81 -7.27 15.08 21.19
CA LYS A 81 -6.75 14.21 22.25
C LYS A 81 -5.23 13.99 22.16
N ASN A 82 -4.63 14.24 21.00
CA ASN A 82 -3.21 14.00 20.71
C ASN A 82 -2.57 15.26 20.10
N PRO A 83 -2.44 16.36 20.87
CA PRO A 83 -1.91 17.62 20.35
C PRO A 83 -0.44 17.53 19.89
N ASP A 84 0.32 16.57 20.40
CA ASP A 84 1.67 16.21 19.97
C ASP A 84 1.73 15.75 18.50
N VAL A 85 0.66 15.11 18.00
CA VAL A 85 0.54 14.72 16.59
C VAL A 85 0.27 15.93 15.68
N CYS A 86 -0.31 17.01 16.22
CA CYS A 86 -0.55 18.27 15.51
C CYS A 86 0.67 19.21 15.46
N ALA A 87 1.65 19.02 16.34
CA ALA A 87 2.93 19.73 16.27
C ALA A 87 3.71 19.34 14.99
N PHE A 88 4.67 20.16 14.58
CA PHE A 88 5.51 19.82 13.43
C PHE A 88 6.63 18.86 13.83
N VAL A 89 7.60 19.34 14.64
CA VAL A 89 8.73 18.54 15.17
C VAL A 89 9.16 18.99 16.58
N GLU A 90 8.45 19.92 17.20
CA GLU A 90 8.82 20.54 18.47
C GLU A 90 8.73 19.57 19.66
N VAL A 91 7.88 18.55 19.54
CA VAL A 91 7.65 17.52 20.55
C VAL A 91 7.67 16.12 19.94
N PRO A 92 8.12 15.09 20.68
CA PRO A 92 8.02 13.72 20.24
C PRO A 92 6.54 13.30 20.15
N SER A 93 6.22 12.45 19.19
CA SER A 93 4.87 11.90 18.98
C SER A 93 4.88 10.45 18.49
N LEU A 94 6.05 9.79 18.46
CA LEU A 94 6.19 8.44 17.93
C LEU A 94 5.31 7.44 18.70
N ASP A 95 5.38 7.42 20.03
CA ASP A 95 4.66 6.42 20.85
C ASP A 95 3.14 6.51 20.66
N ALA A 96 2.59 7.73 20.63
CA ALA A 96 1.17 7.96 20.35
C ALA A 96 0.78 7.41 18.96
N ARG A 97 1.62 7.65 17.95
CA ARG A 97 1.41 7.14 16.59
C ARG A 97 1.52 5.62 16.53
N GLN A 98 2.48 5.01 17.23
CA GLN A 98 2.61 3.55 17.27
C GLN A 98 1.37 2.88 17.86
N ALA A 99 0.81 3.45 18.93
CA ALA A 99 -0.44 2.97 19.51
C ALA A 99 -1.63 3.06 18.52
N MET A 100 -1.72 4.15 17.75
CA MET A 100 -2.73 4.28 16.69
C MET A 100 -2.54 3.24 15.59
N LEU A 101 -1.31 3.02 15.13
CA LEU A 101 -0.98 2.06 14.07
C LEU A 101 -1.25 0.61 14.48
N ALA A 102 -0.92 0.23 15.72
CA ALA A 102 -1.11 -1.11 16.25
C ALA A 102 -2.58 -1.56 16.16
N MET A 103 -3.51 -0.59 16.23
CA MET A 103 -4.94 -0.84 16.09
C MET A 103 -5.44 -0.67 14.65
N GLU A 104 -5.12 0.46 14.02
CA GLU A 104 -5.79 0.86 12.79
C GLU A 104 -5.29 0.08 11.56
N VAL A 105 -3.98 -0.16 11.46
CA VAL A 105 -3.39 -0.87 10.31
C VAL A 105 -3.95 -2.30 10.19
N PRO A 106 -4.00 -3.11 11.28
CA PRO A 106 -4.63 -4.42 11.22
C PRO A 106 -6.15 -4.37 11.01
N ARG A 107 -6.85 -3.35 11.54
CA ARG A 107 -8.30 -3.19 11.35
C ARG A 107 -8.67 -2.98 9.88
N LEU A 108 -8.04 -2.02 9.20
CA LEU A 108 -8.27 -1.76 7.78
C LEU A 108 -7.90 -2.96 6.91
N ALA A 109 -6.77 -3.60 7.23
CA ALA A 109 -6.31 -4.80 6.56
C ALA A 109 -7.34 -5.94 6.64
N LYS A 110 -7.90 -6.18 7.83
CA LYS A 110 -8.96 -7.17 8.05
C LYS A 110 -10.17 -6.87 7.17
N GLU A 111 -10.65 -5.62 7.14
CA GLU A 111 -11.84 -5.24 6.36
C GLU A 111 -11.64 -5.43 4.84
N ALA A 112 -10.47 -5.06 4.32
CA ALA A 112 -10.15 -5.29 2.92
C ALA A 112 -10.05 -6.80 2.61
N ALA A 113 -9.38 -7.56 3.48
CA ALA A 113 -9.20 -9.01 3.32
C ALA A 113 -10.52 -9.77 3.39
N GLU A 114 -11.44 -9.42 4.30
CA GLU A 114 -12.77 -10.03 4.37
C GLU A 114 -13.56 -9.83 3.07
N LYS A 115 -13.46 -8.66 2.43
CA LYS A 115 -14.08 -8.41 1.12
C LYS A 115 -13.43 -9.25 0.02
N ALA A 116 -12.09 -9.36 0.00
CA ALA A 116 -11.38 -10.18 -0.98
C ALA A 116 -11.71 -11.68 -0.80
N ILE A 117 -11.75 -12.18 0.44
CA ILE A 117 -12.11 -13.57 0.76
C ILE A 117 -13.56 -13.85 0.39
N LYS A 118 -14.47 -12.90 0.66
CA LYS A 118 -15.88 -13.01 0.26
C LYS A 118 -16.03 -13.10 -1.26
N GLU A 119 -15.31 -12.25 -2.01
CA GLU A 119 -15.31 -12.30 -3.47
C GLU A 119 -14.70 -13.61 -4.01
N TRP A 120 -13.63 -14.09 -3.40
CA TRP A 120 -13.00 -15.36 -3.76
C TRP A 120 -13.92 -16.57 -3.52
N GLY A 121 -14.79 -16.50 -2.51
CA GLY A 121 -15.84 -17.49 -2.25
C GLY A 121 -15.35 -18.84 -1.71
N GLN A 122 -14.06 -18.96 -1.37
CA GLN A 122 -13.49 -20.17 -0.78
C GLN A 122 -13.25 -20.02 0.71
N SER A 123 -13.05 -21.14 1.41
CA SER A 123 -12.69 -21.12 2.83
C SER A 123 -11.32 -20.45 3.05
N LYS A 124 -11.24 -19.55 4.02
CA LYS A 124 -9.99 -18.94 4.48
C LYS A 124 -8.95 -19.97 4.96
N SER A 125 -9.36 -21.18 5.33
CA SER A 125 -8.43 -22.28 5.69
C SER A 125 -7.57 -22.75 4.52
N ARG A 126 -7.96 -22.41 3.29
CA ARG A 126 -7.18 -22.70 2.07
C ARG A 126 -6.09 -21.64 1.78
N ILE A 127 -6.06 -20.54 2.54
CA ILE A 127 -4.99 -19.55 2.44
C ILE A 127 -3.73 -20.16 3.04
N THR A 128 -2.66 -20.15 2.26
CA THR A 128 -1.38 -20.82 2.59
C THR A 128 -0.28 -19.82 2.95
N HIS A 129 -0.35 -18.62 2.38
CA HIS A 129 0.64 -17.57 2.55
C HIS A 129 -0.07 -16.24 2.80
N LEU A 130 0.60 -15.35 3.53
CA LEU A 130 0.20 -13.97 3.74
C LEU A 130 1.39 -13.07 3.42
N ILE A 131 1.24 -12.21 2.42
CA ILE A 131 2.12 -11.07 2.22
C ILE A 131 1.40 -9.85 2.78
N PHE A 132 2.01 -9.21 3.76
CA PHE A 132 1.45 -8.02 4.37
C PHE A 132 2.39 -6.84 4.17
N CYS A 133 1.86 -5.72 3.71
CA CYS A 133 2.60 -4.49 3.47
C CYS A 133 1.96 -3.33 4.24
N SER A 134 2.81 -2.55 4.88
CA SER A 134 2.48 -1.24 5.42
C SER A 134 3.74 -0.38 5.45
N THR A 135 3.61 0.94 5.35
CA THR A 135 4.75 1.86 5.40
C THR A 135 5.59 1.64 6.66
N THR A 136 4.96 1.34 7.81
CA THR A 136 5.64 1.02 9.07
C THR A 136 4.85 -0.03 9.86
N THR A 137 5.52 -0.73 10.77
CA THR A 137 4.87 -1.56 11.81
C THR A 137 5.40 -1.14 13.18
N PRO A 138 4.55 -1.04 14.22
CA PRO A 138 4.97 -0.58 15.54
C PRO A 138 5.84 -1.58 16.28
N ASP A 139 5.48 -2.86 16.22
CA ASP A 139 5.97 -3.89 17.14
C ASP A 139 6.54 -5.12 16.43
N LEU A 140 7.15 -5.99 17.23
CA LEU A 140 7.47 -7.38 16.89
C LEU A 140 6.68 -8.31 17.82
N PRO A 141 5.80 -9.20 17.32
CA PRO A 141 5.52 -9.49 15.90
C PRO A 141 4.93 -8.31 15.12
N GLY A 142 5.22 -8.25 13.81
CA GLY A 142 4.68 -7.21 12.93
C GLY A 142 3.17 -7.34 12.70
N ALA A 143 2.57 -6.33 12.07
CA ALA A 143 1.13 -6.28 11.79
C ALA A 143 0.61 -7.48 10.96
N ASP A 144 1.48 -8.18 10.23
CA ASP A 144 1.18 -9.42 9.52
C ASP A 144 0.69 -10.54 10.46
N PHE A 145 1.23 -10.60 11.69
CA PHE A 145 0.79 -11.53 12.73
C PHE A 145 -0.60 -11.17 13.25
N GLU A 146 -0.82 -9.91 13.63
CA GLU A 146 -2.11 -9.47 14.16
C GLU A 146 -3.23 -9.61 13.12
N VAL A 147 -2.95 -9.35 11.85
CA VAL A 147 -3.92 -9.56 10.76
C VAL A 147 -4.28 -11.03 10.59
N ALA A 148 -3.28 -11.93 10.58
CA ALA A 148 -3.55 -13.37 10.49
C ALA A 148 -4.42 -13.86 11.66
N LYS A 149 -4.16 -13.36 12.88
CA LYS A 149 -4.95 -13.63 14.08
C LYS A 149 -6.38 -13.08 13.98
N LEU A 150 -6.54 -11.80 13.59
CA LEU A 150 -7.85 -11.14 13.44
C LEU A 150 -8.73 -11.82 12.39
N LEU A 151 -8.14 -12.30 11.31
CA LEU A 151 -8.83 -13.07 10.27
C LEU A 151 -9.06 -14.53 10.69
N GLY A 152 -8.46 -15.01 11.78
CA GLY A 152 -8.50 -16.41 12.19
C GLY A 152 -7.95 -17.34 11.11
N LEU A 153 -6.82 -16.97 10.50
CA LEU A 153 -6.10 -17.81 9.55
C LEU A 153 -5.45 -18.99 10.27
N HIS A 154 -5.12 -20.04 9.52
CA HIS A 154 -4.46 -21.21 10.09
C HIS A 154 -3.07 -20.81 10.66
N PRO A 155 -2.65 -21.33 11.83
CA PRO A 155 -1.36 -20.98 12.44
C PRO A 155 -0.13 -21.28 11.57
N SER A 156 -0.26 -22.21 10.61
CA SER A 156 0.83 -22.57 9.67
C SER A 156 0.90 -21.68 8.42
N VAL A 157 0.08 -20.61 8.32
CA VAL A 157 0.20 -19.66 7.21
C VAL A 157 1.60 -19.06 7.20
N LYS A 158 2.26 -19.14 6.05
CA LYS A 158 3.61 -18.59 5.85
C LYS A 158 3.49 -17.09 5.64
N ARG A 159 3.96 -16.29 6.60
CA ARG A 159 3.83 -14.83 6.59
C ARG A 159 5.11 -14.16 6.10
N VAL A 160 4.96 -13.07 5.36
CA VAL A 160 6.04 -12.14 5.02
C VAL A 160 5.54 -10.72 5.21
N GLY A 161 6.17 -9.99 6.15
CA GLY A 161 5.93 -8.57 6.36
C GLY A 161 6.88 -7.71 5.51
N ILE A 162 6.31 -6.77 4.77
CA ILE A 162 7.01 -5.81 3.91
C ILE A 162 6.79 -4.42 4.49
N PHE A 163 7.80 -3.95 5.21
CA PHE A 163 7.75 -2.66 5.92
C PHE A 163 8.79 -1.69 5.35
N GLN A 164 8.49 -0.39 5.42
CA GLN A 164 9.39 0.70 5.04
C GLN A 164 9.89 0.67 3.58
N HIS A 165 9.21 -0.05 2.69
CA HIS A 165 9.49 -0.02 1.25
C HIS A 165 8.95 1.27 0.61
N GLY A 166 7.83 1.80 1.11
CA GLY A 166 7.20 3.02 0.59
C GLY A 166 6.27 2.76 -0.59
N CYS A 167 5.95 3.82 -1.35
CA CYS A 167 4.82 3.82 -2.28
C CYS A 167 4.93 2.81 -3.45
N PHE A 168 6.12 2.30 -3.77
CA PHE A 168 6.29 1.28 -4.82
C PHE A 168 5.97 -0.14 -4.33
N ALA A 169 5.70 -0.34 -3.04
CA ALA A 169 5.47 -1.65 -2.46
C ALA A 169 4.27 -2.39 -3.07
N GLY A 170 3.29 -1.67 -3.63
CA GLY A 170 2.19 -2.28 -4.38
C GLY A 170 2.66 -3.17 -5.55
N GLY A 171 3.72 -2.78 -6.26
CA GLY A 171 4.36 -3.62 -7.27
C GLY A 171 5.20 -4.74 -6.67
N THR A 172 5.93 -4.45 -5.58
CA THR A 172 6.75 -5.44 -4.87
C THR A 172 5.93 -6.62 -4.36
N VAL A 173 4.76 -6.37 -3.77
CA VAL A 173 3.92 -7.46 -3.24
C VAL A 173 3.37 -8.35 -4.36
N LEU A 174 3.08 -7.80 -5.54
CA LEU A 174 2.68 -8.59 -6.72
C LEU A 174 3.83 -9.45 -7.24
N ARG A 175 5.04 -8.89 -7.33
CA ARG A 175 6.25 -9.64 -7.70
C ARG A 175 6.50 -10.82 -6.75
N MET A 176 6.39 -10.59 -5.45
CA MET A 176 6.56 -11.66 -4.46
C MET A 176 5.41 -12.69 -4.51
N ALA A 177 4.17 -12.23 -4.68
CA ALA A 177 3.01 -13.11 -4.78
C ALA A 177 3.10 -14.04 -5.99
N LYS A 178 3.63 -13.55 -7.12
CA LYS A 178 3.90 -14.33 -8.33
C LYS A 178 4.75 -15.55 -8.00
N ASP A 179 5.94 -15.32 -7.45
CA ASP A 179 6.89 -16.39 -7.14
C ASP A 179 6.32 -17.38 -6.10
N LEU A 180 5.65 -16.88 -5.06
CA LEU A 180 5.05 -17.75 -4.04
C LEU A 180 3.93 -18.63 -4.61
N ALA A 181 3.06 -18.08 -5.47
CA ALA A 181 1.95 -18.81 -6.04
C ALA A 181 2.40 -19.83 -7.10
N GLU A 182 3.31 -19.46 -8.00
CA GLU A 182 3.79 -20.33 -9.07
C GLU A 182 4.71 -21.44 -8.52
N ASN A 183 5.48 -21.14 -7.48
CA ASN A 183 6.46 -22.09 -6.96
C ASN A 183 5.90 -23.08 -5.92
N ASN A 184 4.62 -22.97 -5.56
CA ASN A 184 3.95 -23.82 -4.58
C ASN A 184 2.58 -24.27 -5.12
N ARG A 185 2.47 -25.52 -5.57
CA ARG A 185 1.24 -26.10 -6.12
C ARG A 185 0.08 -25.96 -5.14
N GLY A 186 -1.06 -25.45 -5.62
CA GLY A 186 -2.26 -25.24 -4.82
C GLY A 186 -2.18 -24.09 -3.82
N ALA A 187 -1.10 -23.30 -3.82
CA ALA A 187 -0.98 -22.15 -2.94
C ALA A 187 -2.02 -21.08 -3.28
N ARG A 188 -2.57 -20.50 -2.22
CA ARG A 188 -3.40 -19.30 -2.25
C ARG A 188 -2.75 -18.29 -1.31
N VAL A 189 -2.33 -17.17 -1.87
CA VAL A 189 -1.57 -16.10 -1.21
C VAL A 189 -2.54 -14.96 -0.97
N LEU A 190 -2.77 -14.63 0.30
CA LEU A 190 -3.45 -13.40 0.68
C LEU A 190 -2.41 -12.27 0.65
N VAL A 191 -2.62 -11.27 -0.19
CA VAL A 191 -1.73 -10.11 -0.31
C VAL A 191 -2.47 -8.90 0.22
N ILE A 192 -1.92 -8.18 1.20
CA ILE A 192 -2.55 -7.01 1.80
C ILE A 192 -1.58 -5.85 1.81
N CYS A 193 -2.05 -4.67 1.41
CA CYS A 193 -1.41 -3.38 1.69
C CYS A 193 -2.37 -2.58 2.58
N SER A 194 -1.91 -2.04 3.71
CA SER A 194 -2.73 -1.25 4.63
C SER A 194 -1.96 -0.03 5.12
N GLU A 195 -2.46 1.15 4.77
CA GLU A 195 -1.77 2.42 4.96
C GLU A 195 -2.66 3.43 5.68
N THR A 196 -2.07 4.19 6.60
CA THR A 196 -2.72 5.31 7.28
C THR A 196 -1.75 6.46 7.50
N THR A 197 -2.26 7.67 7.37
CA THR A 197 -1.57 8.93 7.67
C THR A 197 -1.34 9.14 9.16
N ALA A 198 -1.83 8.26 10.05
CA ALA A 198 -1.54 8.31 11.49
C ALA A 198 -0.04 8.51 11.80
N VAL A 199 0.84 7.88 11.03
CA VAL A 199 2.29 7.96 11.23
C VAL A 199 2.95 9.19 10.59
N THR A 200 2.31 9.80 9.57
CA THR A 200 2.90 10.87 8.74
C THR A 200 2.26 12.25 8.93
N PHE A 201 1.04 12.33 9.45
CA PHE A 201 0.33 13.59 9.70
C PHE A 201 1.08 14.46 10.71
N ARG A 202 1.28 15.74 10.43
CA ARG A 202 1.92 16.69 11.35
C ARG A 202 1.53 18.12 11.00
N GLY A 203 1.83 19.06 11.91
CA GLY A 203 1.64 20.49 11.67
C GLY A 203 2.45 21.03 10.48
N PRO A 204 2.04 22.16 9.88
CA PRO A 204 2.76 22.75 8.76
C PRO A 204 4.05 23.44 9.20
N SER A 205 5.00 23.62 8.29
CA SER A 205 6.23 24.39 8.51
C SER A 205 6.63 25.16 7.25
N GLU A 206 6.98 26.44 7.41
CA GLU A 206 7.44 27.29 6.29
C GLU A 206 8.78 26.85 5.71
N THR A 207 9.59 26.14 6.50
CA THR A 207 10.92 25.68 6.12
C THR A 207 10.90 24.30 5.44
N HIS A 208 9.77 23.59 5.47
CA HIS A 208 9.61 22.22 4.97
C HIS A 208 8.37 22.09 4.07
N LEU A 209 8.39 22.80 2.94
CA LEU A 209 7.27 22.81 2.00
C LEU A 209 7.00 21.46 1.33
N ASP A 210 8.01 20.58 1.25
CA ASP A 210 7.85 19.21 0.78
C ASP A 210 6.96 18.38 1.71
N SER A 211 7.10 18.56 3.02
CA SER A 211 6.21 17.96 4.01
C SER A 211 4.78 18.46 3.82
N LEU A 212 4.60 19.76 3.56
CA LEU A 212 3.30 20.36 3.31
C LEU A 212 2.59 19.75 2.08
N VAL A 213 3.34 19.41 1.03
CA VAL A 213 2.79 18.68 -0.13
C VAL A 213 2.22 17.32 0.29
N GLY A 214 2.95 16.52 1.07
CA GLY A 214 2.45 15.20 1.49
C GLY A 214 1.19 15.28 2.36
N GLN A 215 1.03 16.33 3.18
CA GLN A 215 -0.21 16.55 3.95
C GLN A 215 -1.44 16.77 3.07
N ALA A 216 -1.27 17.25 1.84
CA ALA A 216 -2.35 17.38 0.86
C ALA A 216 -2.61 16.11 0.05
N LEU A 217 -1.61 15.22 -0.08
CA LEU A 217 -1.66 14.07 -0.99
C LEU A 217 -2.04 12.76 -0.30
N PHE A 218 -1.45 12.47 0.87
CA PHE A 218 -1.61 11.16 1.50
C PHE A 218 -3.00 10.99 2.11
N GLY A 219 -3.57 9.81 1.94
CA GLY A 219 -4.82 9.38 2.54
C GLY A 219 -4.73 7.91 2.96
N ASP A 220 -5.79 7.44 3.61
CA ASP A 220 -5.80 6.15 4.28
C ASP A 220 -6.61 5.12 3.50
N GLY A 221 -6.13 3.88 3.53
CA GLY A 221 -6.83 2.78 2.89
C GLY A 221 -6.06 1.47 2.95
N ALA A 222 -6.79 0.39 2.68
CA ALA A 222 -6.24 -0.93 2.53
C ALA A 222 -6.77 -1.61 1.26
N SER A 223 -5.92 -2.42 0.66
CA SER A 223 -6.26 -3.32 -0.44
C SER A 223 -5.87 -4.74 -0.05
N ALA A 224 -6.68 -5.71 -0.43
CA ALA A 224 -6.38 -7.13 -0.29
C ALA A 224 -6.64 -7.87 -1.59
N LEU A 225 -5.77 -8.83 -1.92
CA LEU A 225 -5.87 -9.68 -3.09
C LEU A 225 -5.79 -11.15 -2.66
N ILE A 226 -6.51 -12.01 -3.37
CA ILE A 226 -6.20 -13.44 -3.38
C ILE A 226 -5.43 -13.74 -4.66
N VAL A 227 -4.22 -14.27 -4.54
CA VAL A 227 -3.37 -14.66 -5.66
C VAL A 227 -3.13 -16.17 -5.63
N GLY A 228 -3.22 -16.82 -6.78
CA GLY A 228 -2.94 -18.25 -6.91
C GLY A 228 -2.72 -18.64 -8.36
N ALA A 229 -1.88 -19.65 -8.59
CA ALA A 229 -1.80 -20.34 -9.87
C ALA A 229 -2.85 -21.45 -9.95
N ASP A 230 -3.12 -21.91 -11.17
CA ASP A 230 -4.06 -22.99 -11.48
C ASP A 230 -5.45 -22.73 -10.86
N PRO A 231 -6.17 -21.67 -11.29
CA PRO A 231 -7.51 -21.39 -10.78
C PRO A 231 -8.45 -22.57 -11.06
N ILE A 232 -9.23 -22.97 -10.06
CA ILE A 232 -10.15 -24.10 -10.19
C ILE A 232 -11.27 -23.73 -11.18
N PRO A 233 -11.41 -24.46 -12.30
CA PRO A 233 -12.43 -24.15 -13.31
C PRO A 233 -13.84 -24.09 -12.71
N GLN A 234 -14.60 -23.07 -13.08
CA GLN A 234 -15.97 -22.80 -12.61
C GLN A 234 -16.14 -22.54 -11.11
N VAL A 235 -15.06 -22.49 -10.34
CA VAL A 235 -15.08 -22.20 -8.90
C VAL A 235 -14.32 -20.92 -8.59
N GLU A 236 -13.14 -20.75 -9.16
CA GLU A 236 -12.32 -19.55 -9.01
C GLU A 236 -12.26 -18.80 -10.35
N LYS A 237 -12.31 -17.46 -10.28
CA LYS A 237 -12.31 -16.61 -11.46
C LYS A 237 -11.14 -15.63 -11.41
N ALA A 238 -10.13 -15.88 -12.24
CA ALA A 238 -9.03 -14.94 -12.44
C ALA A 238 -9.52 -13.65 -13.12
N CYS A 239 -9.05 -12.50 -12.64
CA CYS A 239 -9.28 -11.20 -13.28
C CYS A 239 -8.02 -10.64 -13.97
N PHE A 240 -6.83 -11.04 -13.51
CA PHE A 240 -5.54 -10.70 -14.11
C PHE A 240 -4.53 -11.85 -13.90
N GLU A 241 -3.52 -11.92 -14.76
CA GLU A 241 -2.36 -12.79 -14.60
C GLU A 241 -1.10 -11.94 -14.42
N ILE A 242 -0.21 -12.34 -13.51
CA ILE A 242 1.05 -11.65 -13.24
C ILE A 242 2.13 -12.31 -14.11
N VAL A 243 2.25 -11.85 -15.35
CA VAL A 243 3.11 -12.49 -16.36
C VAL A 243 4.59 -12.26 -16.08
N TRP A 244 4.99 -11.00 -15.88
CA TRP A 244 6.38 -10.59 -15.72
C TRP A 244 6.49 -9.37 -14.79
N THR A 245 7.62 -9.23 -14.09
CA THR A 245 7.88 -8.12 -13.17
C THR A 245 9.36 -7.74 -13.19
N ALA A 246 9.67 -6.45 -12.99
CA ALA A 246 11.01 -5.97 -12.72
C ALA A 246 11.01 -4.87 -11.65
N GLN A 247 12.20 -4.54 -11.18
CA GLN A 247 12.47 -3.44 -10.27
C GLN A 247 13.81 -2.81 -10.66
N THR A 248 13.87 -1.48 -10.68
CA THR A 248 15.10 -0.73 -10.97
C THR A 248 15.22 0.48 -10.05
N VAL A 249 16.42 1.06 -9.99
CA VAL A 249 16.72 2.29 -9.26
C VAL A 249 17.19 3.33 -10.27
N VAL A 250 16.53 4.49 -10.28
CA VAL A 250 16.91 5.60 -11.16
C VAL A 250 18.25 6.17 -10.69
N PRO A 251 19.25 6.34 -11.57
CA PRO A 251 20.53 6.92 -11.18
C PRO A 251 20.39 8.34 -10.64
N ASN A 252 21.23 8.71 -9.66
CA ASN A 252 21.29 10.06 -9.05
C ASN A 252 19.96 10.54 -8.45
N SER A 253 19.09 9.61 -8.02
CA SER A 253 17.80 9.93 -7.41
C SER A 253 17.80 9.84 -5.89
N GLU A 254 18.97 9.82 -5.24
CA GLU A 254 19.09 9.74 -3.79
C GLU A 254 18.38 10.92 -3.11
N GLY A 255 17.54 10.58 -2.13
CA GLY A 255 16.71 11.55 -1.41
C GLY A 255 15.66 12.26 -2.26
N ALA A 256 15.37 11.79 -3.49
CA ALA A 256 14.25 12.32 -4.28
C ALA A 256 12.91 12.01 -3.60
N ILE A 257 12.78 10.79 -3.07
CA ILE A 257 11.70 10.37 -2.17
C ILE A 257 12.38 9.67 -0.99
N GLY A 258 12.00 10.04 0.23
CA GLY A 258 12.57 9.41 1.42
C GLY A 258 11.71 9.59 2.65
N GLY A 259 12.00 8.78 3.66
CA GLY A 259 11.38 8.88 4.96
C GLY A 259 12.31 8.44 6.08
N LYS A 260 12.13 8.99 7.28
CA LYS A 260 12.90 8.67 8.47
C LYS A 260 11.95 8.49 9.65
N VAL A 261 11.97 7.30 10.24
CA VAL A 261 11.30 7.02 11.53
C VAL A 261 12.16 7.62 12.63
N ARG A 262 11.58 8.54 13.41
CA ARG A 262 12.23 9.28 14.51
C ARG A 262 11.23 9.45 15.65
N GLU A 263 11.67 10.00 16.78
CA GLU A 263 10.83 10.29 17.95
C GLU A 263 9.62 11.19 17.62
N VAL A 264 9.70 11.97 16.54
CA VAL A 264 8.61 12.82 16.01
C VAL A 264 7.70 12.10 15.00
N GLY A 265 7.73 10.76 14.96
CA GLY A 265 7.01 9.93 13.98
C GLY A 265 7.78 9.70 12.67
N LEU A 266 7.06 9.41 11.59
CA LEU A 266 7.66 9.28 10.26
C LEU A 266 7.72 10.66 9.59
N THR A 267 8.93 11.17 9.44
CA THR A 267 9.20 12.35 8.58
C THR A 267 9.41 11.87 7.15
N PHE A 268 9.00 12.67 6.17
CA PHE A 268 9.18 12.36 4.75
C PHE A 268 9.71 13.57 4.00
N GLN A 269 10.40 13.28 2.91
CA GLN A 269 11.00 14.25 2.01
C GLN A 269 10.58 13.93 0.58
N LEU A 270 10.25 14.97 -0.19
CA LEU A 270 9.89 14.86 -1.59
C LEU A 270 10.50 16.00 -2.39
N LYS A 271 11.45 15.69 -3.29
CA LYS A 271 12.02 16.69 -4.20
C LYS A 271 11.04 16.96 -5.35
N GLY A 272 10.95 18.23 -5.76
CA GLY A 272 10.14 18.64 -6.92
C GLY A 272 10.56 18.00 -8.25
N ALA A 273 11.76 17.42 -8.33
CA ALA A 273 12.29 16.74 -9.53
C ALA A 273 11.75 15.31 -9.74
N VAL A 274 10.94 14.78 -8.82
CA VAL A 274 10.40 13.40 -8.93
C VAL A 274 9.62 13.16 -10.23
N PRO A 275 8.71 14.06 -10.68
CA PRO A 275 8.03 13.88 -11.96
C PRO A 275 8.98 13.78 -13.16
N ASP A 276 10.04 14.60 -13.18
CA ASP A 276 11.04 14.61 -14.25
C ASP A 276 11.90 13.34 -14.22
N LEU A 277 12.32 12.90 -13.03
CA LEU A 277 13.06 11.65 -12.85
C LEU A 277 12.26 10.44 -13.34
N ILE A 278 10.97 10.37 -13.03
CA ILE A 278 10.12 9.25 -13.47
C ILE A 278 9.90 9.32 -14.99
N SER A 279 9.51 10.49 -15.51
CA SER A 279 9.21 10.64 -16.94
C SER A 279 10.42 10.40 -17.83
N ALA A 280 11.63 10.77 -17.40
CA ALA A 280 12.87 10.52 -18.13
C ALA A 280 13.28 9.03 -18.18
N ASN A 281 12.72 8.18 -17.32
CA ASN A 281 13.14 6.78 -17.19
C ASN A 281 12.05 5.75 -17.52
N ILE A 282 10.78 6.16 -17.55
CA ILE A 282 9.66 5.24 -17.74
C ILE A 282 9.69 4.53 -19.09
N GLU A 283 10.16 5.19 -20.15
CA GLU A 283 10.26 4.60 -21.49
C GLU A 283 11.17 3.36 -21.51
N ASN A 284 12.34 3.43 -20.86
CA ASN A 284 13.26 2.29 -20.76
C ASN A 284 12.62 1.10 -20.03
N CYS A 285 11.89 1.35 -18.95
CA CYS A 285 11.15 0.31 -18.23
C CYS A 285 10.10 -0.37 -19.12
N LEU A 286 9.40 0.40 -19.97
CA LEU A 286 8.40 -0.14 -20.89
C LEU A 286 9.06 -0.98 -22.00
N VAL A 287 10.15 -0.50 -22.59
CA VAL A 287 10.91 -1.26 -23.60
C VAL A 287 11.40 -2.58 -23.01
N GLU A 288 12.03 -2.54 -21.83
CA GLU A 288 12.56 -3.74 -21.16
C GLU A 288 11.44 -4.76 -20.88
N ALA A 289 10.28 -4.30 -20.39
CA ALA A 289 9.16 -5.18 -20.08
C ALA A 289 8.53 -5.82 -21.31
N PHE A 290 8.29 -5.03 -22.37
CA PHE A 290 7.39 -5.41 -23.46
C PHE A 290 8.08 -5.95 -24.71
N THR A 291 9.39 -5.73 -24.89
CA THR A 291 10.13 -6.23 -26.07
C THR A 291 10.05 -7.75 -26.19
N GLN A 292 10.13 -8.49 -25.07
CA GLN A 292 10.02 -9.96 -25.06
C GLN A 292 8.64 -10.48 -25.51
N PHE A 293 7.62 -9.63 -25.52
CA PHE A 293 6.25 -9.95 -25.97
C PHE A 293 5.95 -9.43 -27.38
N ASN A 294 6.94 -8.89 -28.10
CA ASN A 294 6.78 -8.24 -29.40
C ASN A 294 5.72 -7.10 -29.39
N ILE A 295 5.60 -6.38 -28.27
CA ILE A 295 4.69 -5.23 -28.13
C ILE A 295 5.51 -3.94 -28.25
N ARG A 296 5.12 -3.04 -29.16
CA ARG A 296 5.75 -1.73 -29.33
C ARG A 296 5.19 -0.72 -28.33
N LEU A 297 5.98 0.28 -27.96
CA LEU A 297 5.61 1.32 -26.98
C LEU A 297 4.26 1.99 -27.28
N GLU A 298 4.00 2.31 -28.54
CA GLU A 298 2.74 2.89 -29.02
C GLU A 298 1.49 2.03 -28.79
N GLN A 299 1.68 0.73 -28.53
CA GLN A 299 0.61 -0.24 -28.24
C GLN A 299 0.43 -0.48 -26.74
N VAL A 300 1.33 0.05 -25.90
CA VAL A 300 1.25 -0.11 -24.45
C VAL A 300 0.11 0.76 -23.93
N VAL A 301 -0.95 0.12 -23.44
CA VAL A 301 -2.00 0.79 -22.69
C VAL A 301 -1.58 0.81 -21.21
N LEU A 302 -1.19 1.99 -20.72
CA LEU A 302 -0.97 2.21 -19.29
C LEU A 302 -2.33 2.34 -18.60
N GLY A 303 -2.76 1.31 -17.87
CA GLY A 303 -3.96 1.39 -17.04
C GLY A 303 -4.28 0.11 -16.28
N CYS A 304 -4.64 0.26 -15.00
CA CYS A 304 -5.40 -0.77 -14.28
C CYS A 304 -6.87 -0.62 -14.68
N SER A 305 -7.33 -1.29 -15.73
CA SER A 305 -8.76 -1.28 -16.06
C SER A 305 -9.50 -2.14 -15.03
N SER A 306 -10.14 -1.51 -14.04
CA SER A 306 -11.18 -2.23 -13.31
C SER A 306 -12.30 -2.51 -14.34
N ARG A 307 -12.55 -3.76 -14.70
CA ARG A 307 -13.73 -4.14 -15.50
C ARG A 307 -15.05 -3.94 -14.72
N ARG A 308 -15.13 -2.94 -13.83
CA ARG A 308 -16.26 -2.69 -12.92
C ARG A 308 -16.69 -1.22 -12.88
N THR A 309 -16.65 -0.53 -14.02
CA THR A 309 -17.62 0.53 -14.29
C THR A 309 -18.72 -0.03 -15.18
N CYS A 310 -19.51 -0.96 -14.64
CA CYS A 310 -20.87 -1.15 -15.11
C CYS A 310 -21.78 -0.43 -14.13
N HIS A 311 -22.06 0.84 -14.38
CA HIS A 311 -23.39 1.39 -14.16
C HIS A 311 -23.65 2.43 -15.26
N PRO A 312 -24.88 2.50 -15.79
CA PRO A 312 -25.28 3.61 -16.64
C PRO A 312 -25.19 4.94 -15.87
#